data_AF-A0A5V9PF97-F1
#
_entry.id   AF-A0A5V9PF97-F1
#
_cell.length_a   1.000
_cell.length_b   1.000
_cell.length_c   1.000
_cell.angle_alpha   90.00
_cell.angle_beta   90.00
_cell.angle_gamma   90.00
#
_symmetry.space_group_name_H-M   'P 1'
#
loop_
_entity.id
_entity.type
_entity.pdbx_description
1 polymer ?
#
loop_
_entity_poly.entity_id
_entity_poly.type
_entity_poly.pdbx_seq_one_letter_code
_entity_poly.pdbx_strand_id
1 'polypeptide(L)'
;MSMKRLKTELNALVNRGVDRHLRLAVTGLSRSGKTAFITAMVNQLLNVHAGARLPLLSAVREERLLGVKRVPQRDFGIPRFTYDEGILQLYGNPPAWPTPTRGVSEIRLALRYRSNDSLLRHFKDTSTLYLEIVDYPGEWLLDLPMLAQDYLSW
;
A
#
# COMPACT_ATOMS: atom_id res chain seq x y z
N MET A 1 -8.59 -3.16 -38.36
CA MET A 1 -8.61 -2.57 -37.01
C MET A 1 -8.92 -3.58 -35.87
N SER A 2 -9.04 -4.88 -36.11
CA SER A 2 -9.56 -5.87 -35.13
C SER A 2 -8.50 -6.64 -34.32
N MET A 3 -7.37 -7.00 -34.94
CA MET A 3 -6.38 -7.92 -34.33
C MET A 3 -5.57 -7.34 -33.15
N LYS A 4 -5.26 -6.04 -33.19
CA LYS A 4 -4.46 -5.38 -32.14
C LYS A 4 -5.24 -5.24 -30.82
N ARG A 5 -6.54 -4.95 -30.90
CA ARG A 5 -7.40 -4.74 -29.73
C ARG A 5 -7.64 -6.04 -28.97
N LEU A 6 -7.86 -7.14 -29.70
CA LEU A 6 -8.01 -8.48 -29.14
C LEU A 6 -6.74 -8.95 -28.40
N LYS A 7 -5.55 -8.67 -28.98
CA LYS A 7 -4.27 -8.92 -28.31
C LYS A 7 -4.12 -8.11 -27.02
N THR A 8 -4.53 -6.85 -27.02
CA THR A 8 -4.47 -5.99 -25.82
C THR A 8 -5.40 -6.50 -24.71
N GLU A 9 -6.61 -6.95 -25.05
CA GLU A 9 -7.55 -7.49 -24.06
C GLU A 9 -7.14 -8.85 -23.52
N LEU A 10 -6.62 -9.74 -24.37
CA LEU A 10 -6.02 -11.01 -23.94
C LEU A 10 -4.80 -10.77 -23.05
N ASN A 11 -3.93 -9.84 -23.41
CA ASN A 11 -2.81 -9.44 -22.55
C ASN A 11 -3.29 -8.86 -21.22
N ALA A 12 -4.36 -8.06 -21.21
CA ALA A 12 -4.94 -7.52 -19.98
C ALA A 12 -5.58 -8.60 -19.09
N LEU A 13 -6.19 -9.64 -19.67
CA LEU A 13 -6.72 -10.81 -18.96
C LEU A 13 -5.60 -11.67 -18.36
N VAL A 14 -4.57 -11.97 -19.14
CA VAL A 14 -3.39 -12.71 -18.66
C VAL A 14 -2.60 -11.88 -17.64
N ASN A 15 -2.57 -10.55 -17.76
CA ASN A 15 -2.00 -9.65 -16.75
C ASN A 15 -2.73 -9.74 -15.42
N ARG A 16 -4.07 -9.73 -15.45
CA ARG A 16 -4.91 -9.89 -14.24
C ARG A 16 -4.68 -11.22 -13.50
N GLY A 17 -4.32 -12.29 -14.21
CA GLY A 17 -3.98 -13.59 -13.60
C GLY A 17 -2.59 -13.67 -12.95
N VAL A 18 -1.71 -12.68 -13.18
CA VAL A 18 -0.32 -12.64 -12.66
C VAL A 18 -0.09 -11.43 -11.75
N ASP A 19 -1.11 -10.58 -11.58
CA ASP A 19 -1.01 -9.44 -10.68
C ASP A 19 -0.76 -9.92 -9.26
N ARG A 20 0.27 -9.34 -8.63
CA ARG A 20 0.67 -9.73 -7.28
C ARG A 20 -0.14 -8.91 -6.28
N HIS A 21 -0.55 -9.54 -5.21
CA HIS A 21 -1.26 -8.90 -4.11
C HIS A 21 -0.44 -9.05 -2.82
N LEU A 22 -0.24 -7.94 -2.11
CA LEU A 22 0.41 -7.92 -0.81
C LEU A 22 -0.43 -7.09 0.15
N ARG A 23 -0.81 -7.68 1.29
CA ARG A 23 -1.46 -6.96 2.38
C ARG A 23 -0.45 -6.74 3.49
N LEU A 24 -0.16 -5.48 3.79
CA LEU A 24 0.78 -5.04 4.81
C LEU A 24 0.00 -4.46 5.99
N ALA A 25 -0.02 -5.20 7.09
CA ALA A 25 -0.51 -4.74 8.37
C ALA A 25 0.49 -3.79 9.03
N VAL A 26 0.02 -2.64 9.51
CA VAL A 26 0.79 -1.68 10.31
C VAL A 26 0.06 -1.50 11.63
N THR A 27 0.76 -1.78 12.73
CA THR A 27 0.19 -1.70 14.07
C THR A 27 1.24 -1.24 15.09
N GLY A 28 0.82 -1.08 16.34
CA GLY A 28 1.58 -0.48 17.43
C GLY A 28 0.64 0.25 18.38
N LEU A 29 1.14 0.57 19.57
CA LEU A 29 0.36 1.29 20.59
C LEU A 29 -0.09 2.68 20.10
N SER A 30 -1.08 3.25 20.78
CA SER A 30 -1.52 4.61 20.56
C SER A 30 -0.34 5.57 20.61
N ARG A 31 -0.31 6.50 19.66
CA ARG A 31 0.77 7.48 19.48
C ARG A 31 2.16 6.90 19.18
N SER A 32 2.28 5.63 18.78
CA SER A 32 3.56 5.05 18.30
C SER A 32 4.03 5.57 16.92
N GLY A 33 3.26 6.48 16.29
CA GLY A 33 3.63 7.09 15.01
C GLY A 33 3.09 6.38 13.75
N LYS A 34 2.18 5.41 13.87
CA LYS A 34 1.60 4.64 12.73
C LYS A 34 1.11 5.55 11.60
N THR A 35 0.27 6.53 11.92
CA THR A 35 -0.31 7.43 10.91
C THR A 35 0.76 8.27 10.20
N ALA A 36 1.75 8.78 10.94
CA ALA A 36 2.87 9.53 10.35
C ALA A 36 3.73 8.62 9.45
N PHE A 37 4.02 7.39 9.89
CA PHE A 37 4.76 6.39 9.12
C PHE A 37 4.05 6.06 7.80
N ILE A 38 2.76 5.71 7.84
CA ILE A 38 2.00 5.35 6.64
C ILE A 38 1.91 6.56 5.70
N THR A 39 1.62 7.75 6.22
CA THR A 39 1.55 8.99 5.41
C THR A 39 2.88 9.24 4.69
N ALA A 40 4.00 9.18 5.40
CA ALA A 40 5.32 9.37 4.81
C ALA A 40 5.66 8.28 3.78
N MET A 41 5.41 7.01 4.10
CA MET A 41 5.69 5.88 3.20
C MET A 41 4.88 6.00 1.91
N VAL A 42 3.58 6.26 2.01
CA VAL A 42 2.70 6.47 0.85
C VAL A 42 3.17 7.68 0.04
N ASN A 43 3.54 8.79 0.69
CA ASN A 43 4.03 9.98 0.01
C ASN A 43 5.32 9.71 -0.78
N GLN A 44 6.27 8.98 -0.20
CA GLN A 44 7.52 8.62 -0.90
C GLN A 44 7.26 7.71 -2.11
N LEU A 45 6.35 6.73 -1.97
CA LEU A 45 5.99 5.84 -3.08
C LEU A 45 5.29 6.59 -4.21
N LEU A 46 4.33 7.47 -3.91
CA LEU A 46 3.60 8.25 -4.90
C LEU A 46 4.50 9.25 -5.65
N ASN A 47 5.54 9.76 -4.99
CA ASN A 47 6.44 10.76 -5.55
C ASN A 47 7.78 10.17 -6.02
N VAL A 48 7.86 8.86 -6.24
CA VAL A 48 9.10 8.17 -6.62
C VAL A 48 9.72 8.71 -7.93
N HIS A 49 8.91 9.22 -8.85
CA HIS A 49 9.36 9.89 -10.08
C HIS A 49 9.34 11.42 -10.00
N ALA A 50 8.95 11.99 -8.86
CA ALA A 50 8.83 13.44 -8.62
C ALA A 50 9.85 13.96 -7.59
N GLY A 51 10.90 13.18 -7.28
CA GLY A 51 12.02 13.60 -6.42
C GLY A 51 12.22 12.79 -5.15
N ALA A 52 11.34 11.84 -4.82
CA ALA A 52 11.58 10.92 -3.70
C ALA A 52 12.80 10.04 -4.00
N ARG A 53 13.72 9.93 -3.02
CA ARG A 53 14.95 9.15 -3.15
C ARG A 53 14.86 7.89 -2.29
N LEU A 54 14.67 6.75 -2.95
CA LEU A 54 14.55 5.43 -2.30
C LEU A 54 15.71 4.49 -2.72
N PRO A 55 16.99 4.83 -2.44
CA PRO A 55 18.14 4.07 -2.93
C PRO A 55 18.24 2.65 -2.35
N LEU A 56 17.63 2.42 -1.19
CA LEU A 56 17.58 1.10 -0.55
C LEU A 56 16.46 0.21 -1.10
N LEU A 57 15.52 0.79 -1.87
CA LEU A 57 14.49 0.02 -2.55
C LEU A 57 15.05 -0.44 -3.91
N SER A 58 15.46 -1.71 -3.98
CA SER A 58 16.12 -2.28 -5.16
C SER A 58 15.37 -2.03 -6.47
N ALA A 59 14.03 -2.13 -6.46
CA ALA A 59 13.20 -1.86 -7.63
C ALA A 59 13.29 -0.40 -8.13
N VAL A 60 13.51 0.57 -7.24
CA VAL A 60 13.72 1.97 -7.61
C VAL A 60 15.17 2.18 -8.05
N ARG A 61 16.13 1.66 -7.30
CA ARG A 61 17.56 1.76 -7.61
C ARG A 61 17.91 1.17 -8.97
N GLU A 62 17.27 0.06 -9.35
CA GLU A 62 17.46 -0.61 -10.63
C GLU A 62 16.53 -0.06 -11.73
N GLU A 63 15.85 1.06 -11.49
CA GLU A 63 14.92 1.72 -12.44
C GLU A 63 13.82 0.79 -12.97
N ARG A 64 13.41 -0.19 -12.16
CA ARG A 64 12.37 -1.15 -12.50
C ARG A 64 11.00 -0.68 -12.09
N LEU A 65 10.87 0.16 -11.07
CA LEU A 65 9.59 0.73 -10.65
C LEU A 65 9.17 1.82 -11.64
N LEU A 66 8.10 1.53 -12.40
CA LEU A 66 7.60 2.38 -13.47
C LEU A 66 6.61 3.45 -12.99
N GLY A 67 5.92 3.20 -11.87
CA GLY A 67 5.00 4.16 -11.29
C GLY A 67 4.19 3.58 -10.14
N VAL A 68 3.69 4.47 -9.29
CA VAL A 68 2.79 4.13 -8.20
C VAL A 68 1.57 5.03 -8.26
N LYS A 69 0.38 4.46 -8.05
CA LYS A 69 -0.85 5.25 -7.92
C LYS A 69 -1.75 4.69 -6.83
N ARG A 70 -2.54 5.57 -6.21
CA ARG A 70 -3.66 5.16 -5.37
C ARG A 70 -4.74 4.52 -6.24
N VAL A 71 -5.34 3.45 -5.73
CA VAL A 71 -6.48 2.77 -6.36
C VAL A 71 -7.59 2.57 -5.34
N PRO A 72 -8.85 2.40 -5.76
CA PRO A 72 -9.94 2.14 -4.84
C PRO A 72 -9.68 0.92 -3.94
N GLN A 73 -10.10 1.03 -2.68
CA GLN A 73 -10.09 -0.06 -1.72
C GLN A 73 -11.03 -1.19 -2.16
N ARG A 74 -10.76 -2.41 -1.66
CA ARG A 74 -11.59 -3.58 -2.02
C ARG A 74 -12.77 -3.72 -1.08
N ASP A 75 -12.54 -3.46 0.21
CA ASP A 75 -13.55 -3.56 1.25
C ASP A 75 -14.14 -2.17 1.54
N PHE A 76 -15.43 -2.01 1.28
CA PHE A 76 -16.14 -0.76 1.57
C PHE A 76 -16.62 -0.67 3.03
N GLY A 77 -16.53 -1.76 3.79
CA GLY A 77 -16.81 -1.77 5.23
C GLY A 77 -15.68 -1.19 6.07
N ILE A 78 -14.47 -1.08 5.52
CA ILE A 78 -13.31 -0.50 6.20
C ILE A 78 -13.14 0.97 5.78
N PRO A 79 -12.98 1.90 6.74
CA PRO A 79 -12.68 3.30 6.43
C PRO A 79 -11.38 3.46 5.62
N ARG A 80 -11.38 4.42 4.69
CA ARG A 80 -10.14 4.81 3.98
C ARG A 80 -9.16 5.48 4.92
N PHE A 81 -7.87 5.17 4.78
CA PHE A 81 -6.80 5.89 5.44
C PHE A 81 -6.75 7.35 4.93
N THR A 82 -6.65 8.31 5.84
CA THR A 82 -6.76 9.76 5.60
C THR A 82 -5.44 10.38 5.11
N TYR A 83 -4.87 9.83 4.03
CA TYR A 83 -3.60 10.29 3.46
C TYR A 83 -3.61 11.78 3.09
N ASP A 84 -4.69 12.25 2.43
CA ASP A 84 -4.76 13.64 1.95
C ASP A 84 -4.79 14.64 3.11
N GLU A 85 -5.50 14.31 4.20
CA GLU A 85 -5.49 15.12 5.43
C GLU A 85 -4.12 15.08 6.10
N GLY A 86 -3.51 13.89 6.21
CA GLY A 86 -2.20 13.72 6.83
C GLY A 86 -1.11 14.52 6.11
N ILE A 87 -1.09 14.50 4.78
CA ILE A 87 -0.10 15.26 4.00
C ILE A 87 -0.34 16.76 4.06
N LEU A 88 -1.61 17.20 4.08
CA LEU A 88 -1.97 18.62 4.28
C LEU A 88 -1.53 19.13 5.66
N GLN A 89 -1.68 18.33 6.72
CA GLN A 89 -1.22 18.68 8.06
C GLN A 89 0.30 18.84 8.10
N LEU A 90 1.04 17.94 7.46
CA LEU A 90 2.50 17.99 7.39
C LEU A 90 3.03 19.23 6.63
N TYR A 91 2.34 19.64 5.56
CA TYR A 91 2.71 20.84 4.77
C TYR A 91 1.96 22.11 5.20
N GLY A 92 1.20 22.07 6.29
CA GLY A 92 0.43 23.20 6.80
C GLY A 92 1.30 24.34 7.34
N ASN A 93 0.67 25.46 7.66
CA ASN A 93 1.31 26.61 8.33
C ASN A 93 0.47 27.04 9.56
N PRO A 94 0.90 26.72 10.81
CA PRO A 94 2.09 25.94 11.14
C PRO A 94 1.95 24.46 10.74
N PRO A 95 3.06 23.75 10.47
CA PRO A 95 3.01 22.32 10.19
C PRO A 95 2.62 21.53 11.44
N ALA A 96 1.85 20.46 11.26
CA ALA A 96 1.36 19.59 12.33
C ALA A 96 1.51 18.11 11.98
N TRP A 97 1.67 17.27 13.01
CA TRP A 97 1.66 15.82 12.82
C TRP A 97 0.26 15.32 12.38
N PRO A 98 0.19 14.28 11.54
CA PRO A 98 -1.07 13.67 11.15
C PRO A 98 -1.91 13.24 12.34
N THR A 99 -3.21 13.50 12.28
CA THR A 99 -4.16 13.12 13.34
C THR A 99 -4.22 11.59 13.46
N PRO A 100 -4.02 11.01 14.67
CA PRO A 100 -4.10 9.57 14.86
C PRO A 100 -5.44 8.97 14.40
N THR A 101 -5.37 7.80 13.78
CA THR A 101 -6.53 7.00 13.40
C THR A 101 -7.26 6.50 14.66
N ARG A 102 -8.61 6.48 14.63
CA ARG A 102 -9.46 6.06 15.75
C ARG A 102 -9.92 4.60 15.67
N GLY A 103 -9.39 3.83 14.72
CA GLY A 103 -9.77 2.45 14.45
C GLY A 103 -9.02 1.88 13.26
N VAL A 104 -9.55 0.81 12.67
CA VAL A 104 -8.98 0.22 11.45
C VAL A 104 -9.19 1.15 10.25
N SER A 105 -8.17 1.28 9.40
CA SER A 105 -8.29 1.97 8.12
C SER A 105 -7.35 1.38 7.08
N GLU A 106 -7.66 1.55 5.80
CA GLU A 106 -6.82 1.00 4.73
C GLU A 106 -6.58 1.96 3.55
N ILE A 107 -5.45 1.75 2.87
CA ILE A 107 -5.13 2.40 1.60
C ILE A 107 -4.53 1.38 0.64
N ARG A 108 -4.90 1.50 -0.63
CA ARG A 108 -4.44 0.59 -1.68
C ARG A 108 -3.64 1.33 -2.75
N LEU A 109 -2.48 0.78 -3.07
CA LEU A 109 -1.57 1.29 -4.08
C LEU A 109 -1.38 0.24 -5.18
N ALA A 110 -1.30 0.69 -6.43
CA ALA A 110 -0.86 -0.12 -7.56
C ALA A 110 0.55 0.31 -7.95
N LEU A 111 1.52 -0.58 -7.76
CA LEU A 111 2.93 -0.38 -8.09
C LEU A 111 3.23 -1.13 -9.39
N ARG A 112 3.43 -0.40 -10.49
CA ARG A 112 3.80 -1.01 -11.78
C ARG A 112 5.31 -1.12 -11.87
N TYR A 113 5.83 -2.30 -12.18
CA TYR A 113 7.27 -2.55 -12.23
C TYR A 113 7.68 -3.51 -13.36
N ARG A 114 8.96 -3.48 -13.75
CA ARG A 114 9.59 -4.48 -14.63
C ARG A 114 10.00 -5.70 -13.80
N SER A 115 9.53 -6.89 -14.20
CA SER A 115 9.82 -8.14 -13.49
C SER A 115 11.23 -8.65 -13.80
N ASN A 116 11.91 -9.24 -12.81
CA ASN A 116 13.22 -9.88 -12.99
C ASN A 116 13.13 -11.30 -13.55
N ASP A 117 11.93 -11.89 -13.56
CA ASP A 117 11.74 -13.31 -13.91
C ASP A 117 12.11 -13.57 -15.38
N SER A 118 13.20 -14.32 -15.58
CA SER A 118 13.79 -14.59 -16.90
C SER A 118 12.86 -15.41 -17.80
N LEU A 119 11.96 -16.20 -17.21
CA LEU A 119 11.02 -17.05 -17.95
C LEU A 119 9.84 -16.26 -18.53
N LEU A 120 9.44 -15.15 -17.89
CA LEU A 120 8.34 -14.28 -18.34
C LEU A 120 8.80 -13.13 -19.24
N ARG A 121 10.11 -12.89 -19.34
CA ARG A 121 10.72 -11.82 -20.16
C ARG A 121 10.39 -11.91 -21.65
N HIS A 122 10.07 -13.10 -22.16
CA HIS A 122 9.70 -13.30 -23.56
C HIS A 122 8.22 -12.99 -23.86
N PHE A 123 7.39 -12.77 -22.83
CA PHE A 123 5.96 -12.53 -22.98
C PHE A 123 5.43 -11.27 -22.28
N LYS A 124 6.09 -10.78 -21.24
CA LYS A 124 5.63 -9.63 -20.44
C LYS A 124 6.78 -8.81 -19.83
N ASP A 125 6.91 -7.57 -20.25
CA ASP A 125 7.92 -6.65 -19.69
C ASP A 125 7.50 -6.00 -18.37
N THR A 126 6.21 -6.00 -18.01
CA THR A 126 5.70 -5.25 -16.84
C THR A 126 4.65 -6.02 -16.05
N SER A 127 4.66 -5.86 -14.73
CA SER A 127 3.70 -6.43 -13.78
C SER A 127 3.19 -5.35 -12.81
N THR A 128 2.05 -5.60 -12.17
CA THR A 128 1.50 -4.73 -11.12
C THR A 128 1.52 -5.48 -9.78
N LEU A 129 1.99 -4.81 -8.74
CA LEU A 129 1.80 -5.20 -7.34
C LEU A 129 0.70 -4.32 -6.75
N TYR A 130 -0.38 -4.94 -6.29
CA TYR A 130 -1.39 -4.30 -5.47
C TYR A 130 -0.99 -4.41 -4.00
N LEU A 131 -0.54 -3.29 -3.43
CA LEU A 131 -0.17 -3.17 -2.03
C LEU A 131 -1.36 -2.58 -1.25
N GLU A 132 -1.89 -3.35 -0.31
CA GLU A 132 -2.94 -2.95 0.62
C GLU A 132 -2.32 -2.71 1.98
N ILE A 133 -2.28 -1.47 2.45
CA ILE A 133 -1.76 -1.10 3.76
C ILE A 133 -2.94 -0.96 4.70
N VAL A 134 -2.94 -1.71 5.80
CA VAL A 134 -3.99 -1.69 6.82
C VAL A 134 -3.40 -1.17 8.13
N ASP A 135 -3.93 -0.06 8.62
CA ASP A 135 -3.62 0.50 9.95
C ASP A 135 -4.65 0.01 10.96
N TYR A 136 -4.23 -0.48 12.12
CA TYR A 136 -5.14 -0.81 13.22
C TYR A 136 -4.47 -0.63 14.60
N PRO A 137 -5.26 -0.39 15.67
CA PRO A 137 -4.74 -0.24 17.03
C PRO A 137 -4.03 -1.50 17.53
N GLY A 138 -2.79 -1.36 18.01
CA GLY A 138 -2.04 -2.50 18.56
C GLY A 138 -2.61 -2.98 19.90
N GLU A 139 -3.36 -2.13 20.59
CA GLU A 139 -4.09 -2.46 21.81
C GLU A 139 -5.04 -3.64 21.62
N TRP A 140 -5.59 -3.84 20.42
CA TRP A 140 -6.45 -4.99 20.13
C TRP A 140 -5.71 -6.34 20.24
N LEU A 141 -4.38 -6.34 20.12
CA LEU A 141 -3.57 -7.55 20.31
C LEU A 141 -3.39 -7.88 21.79
N LEU A 142 -3.66 -6.95 22.70
CA LEU A 142 -3.58 -7.18 24.15
C LEU A 142 -4.73 -8.05 24.66
N ASP A 143 -5.85 -8.10 23.93
CA ASP A 143 -7.00 -8.94 24.25
C ASP A 143 -6.80 -10.40 23.81
N LEU A 144 -5.70 -10.72 23.12
CA LEU A 144 -5.44 -12.08 22.62
C LEU A 144 -5.44 -13.16 23.71
N PRO A 145 -4.88 -12.96 24.92
CA PRO A 145 -4.95 -13.94 26.00
C PRO A 145 -6.37 -14.22 26.49
N MET A 146 -7.31 -13.27 26.32
CA MET A 146 -8.71 -13.45 26.74
C MET A 146 -9.40 -14.59 25.99
N LEU A 147 -8.90 -14.99 24.82
CA LEU A 147 -9.41 -16.16 24.09
C LEU A 147 -9.23 -17.47 24.86
N ALA A 148 -8.32 -17.52 25.84
CA ALA A 148 -8.02 -18.69 26.65
C ALA A 148 -8.45 -18.55 28.12
N GLN A 149 -9.10 -17.45 28.49
CA GLN A 149 -9.52 -17.14 29.86
C GLN A 149 -11.06 -17.12 29.95
N ASP A 150 -11.60 -17.59 31.08
CA ASP A 150 -12.98 -17.28 31.44
C ASP A 150 -13.05 -15.89 32.11
N TYR A 151 -14.27 -15.40 32.36
CA TYR A 151 -14.48 -14.09 32.97
C TYR A 151 -13.85 -13.94 34.36
N LEU A 152 -13.67 -15.03 35.12
CA LEU A 152 -13.09 -14.99 36.46
C LEU A 152 -11.56 -14.97 36.45
N SER A 153 -10.95 -15.50 35.38
CA SER A 153 -9.50 -15.63 35.24
C SER A 153 -8.84 -14.39 34.60
N TRP A 154 -9.62 -13.54 33.93
CA TRP A 154 -9.20 -12.25 33.37
C TRP A 154 -9.20 -11.15 34.43
#